data_AF-A0A2I1RE13-F1
#
_entry.id   AF-A0A2I1RE13-F1
#
_cell.length_a   1.000
_cell.length_b   1.000
_cell.length_c   1.000
_cell.angle_alpha   90.00
_cell.angle_beta   90.00
_cell.angle_gamma   90.00
#
_symmetry.space_group_name_H-M   'P 1'
#
loop_
_entity.id
_entity.type
_entity.pdbx_description
1 polymer ?
#
loop_
_entity_poly.entity_id
_entity_poly.type
_entity_poly.pdbx_seq_one_letter_code
_entity_poly.pdbx_strand_id
1 'polypeptide(L)'
;MAKKSIAGFAVAAAVIGALAGVGEASAAPSSEQRDGGPCYVHEYGMDSADGALYCSAETAGWRSHAVTSAPKVRLGTPCPKLGARAMVYQTDGIATCRQSNNAGLRWQW
;
A
#
# COMPACT_ATOMS: atom_id res chain seq x y z
N MET A 1 -30.76 59.48 -11.38
CA MET A 1 -31.11 59.56 -12.81
C MET A 1 -30.12 58.69 -13.59
N ALA A 2 -30.61 57.67 -14.28
CA ALA A 2 -29.79 56.75 -15.08
C ALA A 2 -29.52 57.31 -16.49
N LYS A 3 -28.34 57.00 -17.07
CA LYS A 3 -27.99 57.04 -18.51
C LYS A 3 -26.70 56.21 -18.68
N LYS A 4 -26.80 54.99 -19.26
CA LYS A 4 -26.45 54.59 -20.65
C LYS A 4 -24.98 54.90 -21.03
N SER A 5 -24.20 54.10 -21.75
CA SER A 5 -24.13 52.68 -22.17
C SER A 5 -22.93 52.59 -23.13
N ILE A 6 -22.13 51.53 -23.03
CA ILE A 6 -21.36 50.83 -24.10
C ILE A 6 -20.22 51.58 -24.82
N ALA A 7 -18.98 51.11 -24.58
CA ALA A 7 -17.87 51.02 -25.54
C ALA A 7 -16.79 50.14 -24.87
N GLY A 8 -16.11 49.17 -25.48
CA GLY A 8 -16.06 48.64 -26.82
C GLY A 8 -15.10 47.44 -26.77
N PHE A 9 -15.37 46.41 -27.58
CA PHE A 9 -14.54 45.23 -27.75
C PHE A 9 -13.21 45.58 -28.43
N ALA A 10 -12.09 45.11 -27.89
CA ALA A 10 -10.91 44.71 -28.65
C ALA A 10 -9.93 43.94 -27.74
N VAL A 11 -10.01 42.61 -27.73
CA VAL A 11 -8.88 41.76 -27.33
C VAL A 11 -8.59 40.83 -28.49
N ALA A 12 -7.65 41.24 -29.32
CA ALA A 12 -7.00 40.37 -30.29
C ALA A 12 -5.52 40.31 -29.94
N ALA A 13 -5.10 39.20 -29.33
CA ALA A 13 -3.73 38.75 -29.34
C ALA A 13 -3.76 37.22 -29.26
N ALA A 14 -3.78 36.59 -30.44
CA ALA A 14 -3.48 35.18 -30.59
C ALA A 14 -2.04 34.97 -30.14
N VAL A 15 -1.84 34.17 -29.09
CA VAL A 15 -0.56 33.50 -28.86
C VAL A 15 -0.80 32.03 -29.06
N ILE A 16 -0.35 31.57 -30.23
CA ILE A 16 -0.15 30.18 -30.56
C ILE A 16 0.81 29.61 -29.52
N GLY A 17 0.33 28.63 -28.77
CA GLY A 17 1.11 27.90 -27.78
C GLY A 17 0.50 26.52 -27.56
N ALA A 18 0.24 25.81 -28.66
CA ALA A 18 -0.03 24.39 -28.63
C ALA A 18 1.21 23.66 -28.09
N LEU A 19 1.26 23.50 -26.77
CA LEU A 19 1.91 22.37 -26.12
C LEU A 19 0.92 21.85 -25.09
N ALA A 20 -0.17 21.28 -25.59
CA ALA A 20 -0.82 20.18 -24.90
C ALA A 20 0.19 19.02 -24.90
N GLY A 21 1.22 19.15 -24.07
CA GLY A 21 1.95 18.02 -23.55
C GLY A 21 1.01 17.29 -22.62
N VAL A 22 -0.01 16.64 -23.19
CA VAL A 22 -0.54 15.41 -22.61
C VAL A 22 0.60 14.41 -22.79
N GLY A 23 1.64 14.56 -21.98
CA GLY A 23 2.30 13.39 -21.49
C GLY A 23 1.19 12.68 -20.75
N GLU A 24 0.55 11.72 -21.41
CA GLU A 24 -0.17 10.68 -20.71
C GLU A 24 0.84 10.20 -19.68
N ALA A 25 0.67 10.67 -18.44
CA ALA A 25 1.23 9.98 -17.31
C ALA A 25 0.52 8.63 -17.38
N SER A 26 1.11 7.68 -18.11
CA SER A 26 0.74 6.29 -18.06
C SER A 26 0.80 5.97 -16.58
N ALA A 27 -0.36 5.95 -15.92
CA ALA A 27 -0.42 5.68 -14.50
C ALA A 27 0.31 4.36 -14.32
N ALA A 28 1.41 4.38 -13.56
CA ALA A 28 2.15 3.17 -13.30
C ALA A 28 1.14 2.12 -12.78
N PRO A 29 1.22 0.86 -13.24
CA PRO A 29 0.28 -0.15 -12.78
C PRO A 29 0.34 -0.22 -11.26
N SER A 30 -0.82 -0.14 -10.60
CA SER A 30 -0.89 -0.39 -9.16
C SER A 30 -0.63 -1.87 -8.92
N SER A 31 0.14 -2.20 -7.88
CA SER A 31 0.36 -3.60 -7.53
C SER A 31 -0.88 -4.23 -6.87
N GLU A 32 -0.98 -5.56 -6.93
CA GLU A 32 -2.01 -6.26 -6.15
C GLU A 32 -1.65 -6.23 -4.66
N GLN A 33 -2.42 -5.45 -3.90
CA GLN A 33 -2.18 -5.18 -2.49
C GLN A 33 -2.63 -6.34 -1.60
N ARG A 34 -1.87 -7.43 -1.61
CA ARG A 34 -2.05 -8.62 -0.78
C ARG A 34 -0.79 -8.90 0.02
N ASP A 35 -0.92 -9.33 1.27
CA ASP A 35 0.25 -9.60 2.12
C ASP A 35 1.20 -10.64 1.47
N GLY A 36 2.49 -10.30 1.40
CA GLY A 36 3.52 -11.07 0.70
C GLY A 36 3.48 -10.96 -0.83
N GLY A 37 2.52 -10.22 -1.40
CA GLY A 37 2.48 -9.87 -2.82
C GLY A 37 3.56 -8.85 -3.19
N PRO A 38 3.97 -8.79 -4.46
CA PRO A 38 4.94 -7.80 -4.92
C PRO A 38 4.36 -6.39 -4.82
N CYS A 39 5.20 -5.40 -4.59
CA CYS A 39 4.86 -4.00 -4.76
C CYS A 39 5.96 -3.29 -5.55
N TYR A 40 5.62 -2.21 -6.25
CA TYR A 40 6.55 -1.52 -7.13
C TYR A 40 7.37 -0.48 -6.37
N VAL A 41 8.54 -0.12 -6.91
CA VAL A 41 9.46 0.85 -6.31
C VAL A 41 8.81 2.19 -6.00
N HIS A 42 7.90 2.64 -6.87
CA HIS A 42 7.18 3.89 -6.66
C HIS A 42 6.19 3.83 -5.49
N GLU A 43 5.78 2.62 -5.05
CA GLU A 43 4.87 2.36 -3.93
C GLU A 43 5.61 2.15 -2.60
N TYR A 44 6.94 2.11 -2.60
CA TYR A 44 7.73 1.86 -1.38
C TYR A 44 7.43 2.88 -0.29
N GLY A 45 7.08 2.38 0.90
CA GLY A 45 6.69 3.19 2.06
C GLY A 45 5.23 3.66 2.04
N MET A 46 4.45 3.34 1.01
CA MET A 46 3.01 3.61 0.99
C MET A 46 2.21 2.51 1.70
N ASP A 47 1.05 2.89 2.25
CA ASP A 47 0.05 1.96 2.74
C ASP A 47 -0.88 1.48 1.60
N SER A 48 -1.46 0.29 1.77
CA SER A 48 -2.51 -0.21 0.90
C SER A 48 -3.77 0.66 1.02
N ALA A 49 -4.68 0.55 0.06
CA ALA A 49 -5.92 1.31 0.00
C ALA A 49 -6.81 1.10 1.24
N ASP A 50 -6.74 -0.08 1.88
CA ASP A 50 -7.43 -0.40 3.13
C ASP A 50 -6.61 -0.09 4.40
N GLY A 51 -5.35 0.35 4.24
CA GLY A 51 -4.42 0.66 5.34
C GLY A 51 -3.91 -0.56 6.10
N ALA A 52 -4.22 -1.79 5.67
CA ALA A 52 -3.82 -3.01 6.39
C ALA A 52 -2.38 -3.43 6.11
N LEU A 53 -1.83 -3.02 4.97
CA LEU A 53 -0.51 -3.38 4.49
C LEU A 53 0.32 -2.12 4.26
N TYR A 54 1.64 -2.24 4.37
CA TYR A 54 2.58 -1.27 3.82
C TYR A 54 3.50 -1.94 2.82
N CYS A 55 3.91 -1.20 1.79
CA CYS A 55 4.84 -1.69 0.80
C CYS A 55 6.28 -1.52 1.31
N SER A 56 6.94 -2.64 1.60
CA SER A 56 8.28 -2.69 2.18
C SER A 56 9.35 -2.72 1.10
N ALA A 57 10.24 -1.71 1.10
CA ALA A 57 11.42 -1.69 0.23
C ALA A 57 12.40 -2.83 0.57
N GLU A 58 12.48 -3.25 1.83
CA GLU A 58 13.39 -4.32 2.29
C GLU A 58 13.05 -5.67 1.66
N THR A 59 11.77 -5.90 1.39
CA THR A 59 11.29 -7.19 0.88
C THR A 59 10.66 -7.08 -0.52
N ALA A 60 10.67 -5.88 -1.10
CA ALA A 60 10.02 -5.55 -2.37
C ALA A 60 8.58 -6.07 -2.46
N GLY A 61 7.83 -5.95 -1.36
CA GLY A 61 6.51 -6.55 -1.23
C GLY A 61 5.65 -5.93 -0.14
N TRP A 62 4.34 -6.15 -0.26
CA TRP A 62 3.34 -5.76 0.72
C TRP A 62 3.49 -6.56 2.00
N ARG A 63 3.44 -5.86 3.14
CA ARG A 63 3.59 -6.42 4.47
C ARG A 63 2.45 -5.99 5.38
N SER A 64 1.83 -6.95 6.04
CA SER A 64 0.75 -6.66 6.99
C SER A 64 1.27 -5.95 8.24
N HIS A 65 0.71 -4.77 8.53
CA HIS A 65 0.96 -4.02 9.76
C HIS A 65 0.65 -4.84 11.02
N ALA A 66 -0.43 -5.62 10.97
CA ALA A 66 -0.81 -6.47 12.10
C ALA A 66 0.24 -7.54 12.40
N VAL A 67 0.90 -8.08 11.37
CA VAL A 67 1.93 -9.12 11.51
C VAL A 67 3.27 -8.52 11.95
N THR A 68 3.64 -7.37 11.39
CA THR A 68 4.90 -6.69 11.72
C THR A 68 4.88 -6.01 13.08
N SER A 69 3.72 -5.53 13.52
CA SER A 69 3.54 -4.89 14.83
C SER A 69 3.29 -5.90 15.96
N ALA A 70 2.94 -7.14 15.64
CA ALA A 70 2.75 -8.18 16.64
C ALA A 70 4.08 -8.57 17.31
N PRO A 71 4.07 -8.99 18.60
CA PRO A 71 5.26 -9.54 19.24
C PRO A 71 5.83 -10.70 18.44
N LYS A 72 7.17 -10.69 18.22
CA LYS A 72 7.84 -11.79 17.52
C LYS A 72 7.70 -13.09 18.31
N VAL A 73 7.36 -14.18 17.63
CA VAL A 73 7.05 -15.48 18.24
C VAL A 73 8.14 -16.51 17.96
N ARG A 74 8.15 -17.62 18.70
CA ARG A 74 9.01 -18.77 18.42
C ARG A 74 8.16 -19.90 17.88
N LEU A 75 8.69 -20.63 16.90
CA LEU A 75 8.00 -21.81 16.39
C LEU A 75 7.80 -22.84 17.49
N GLY A 76 6.68 -23.53 17.39
CA GLY A 76 6.29 -24.51 18.39
C GLY A 76 5.90 -23.90 19.72
N THR A 77 5.82 -22.58 19.94
CA THR A 77 5.19 -22.07 21.19
C THR A 77 3.66 -22.04 21.07
N PRO A 78 2.92 -22.08 22.19
CA PRO A 78 1.47 -21.93 22.17
C PRO A 78 1.04 -20.60 21.53
N CYS A 79 -0.10 -20.60 20.85
CA CYS A 79 -0.66 -19.41 20.24
C CYS A 79 -2.14 -19.21 20.62
N PRO A 80 -2.62 -17.95 20.67
CA PRO A 80 -3.89 -17.62 21.31
C PRO A 80 -5.11 -17.94 20.44
N LYS A 81 -4.95 -17.97 19.11
CA LYS A 81 -6.07 -18.08 18.17
C LYS A 81 -5.65 -18.73 16.86
N LEU A 82 -6.42 -19.73 16.42
CA LEU A 82 -6.22 -20.39 15.13
C LEU A 82 -6.20 -19.36 13.98
N GLY A 83 -5.21 -19.48 13.10
CA GLY A 83 -5.02 -18.57 11.96
C GLY A 83 -4.36 -17.24 12.29
N ALA A 84 -4.04 -16.94 13.55
CA ALA A 84 -3.21 -15.79 13.89
C ALA A 84 -1.85 -15.89 13.17
N ARG A 85 -1.28 -14.75 12.77
CA ARG A 85 0.00 -14.67 12.06
C ARG A 85 0.92 -13.70 12.79
N ALA A 86 2.19 -14.05 12.92
CA ALA A 86 3.19 -13.22 13.58
C ALA A 86 4.59 -13.49 13.00
N MET A 87 5.47 -12.51 13.07
CA MET A 87 6.87 -12.68 12.68
C MET A 87 7.59 -13.64 13.64
N VAL A 88 8.45 -14.50 13.11
CA VAL A 88 9.28 -15.40 13.92
C VAL A 88 10.53 -14.67 14.41
N TYR A 89 10.87 -14.83 15.68
CA TYR A 89 12.03 -14.20 16.31
C TYR A 89 13.32 -14.48 15.53
N GLN A 90 14.12 -13.42 15.29
CA GLN A 90 15.36 -13.45 14.50
C GLN A 90 15.23 -13.87 13.02
N THR A 91 14.02 -13.90 12.45
CA THR A 91 13.81 -14.18 11.03
C THR A 91 12.80 -13.21 10.43
N ASP A 92 12.78 -13.10 9.10
CA ASP A 92 11.72 -12.39 8.34
C ASP A 92 10.54 -13.30 7.99
N GLY A 93 10.56 -14.54 8.47
CA GLY A 93 9.51 -15.51 8.23
C GLY A 93 8.28 -15.26 9.10
N ILE A 94 7.11 -15.55 8.53
CA ILE A 94 5.82 -15.43 9.22
C ILE A 94 5.39 -16.82 9.66
N ALA A 95 5.10 -16.99 10.95
CA ALA A 95 4.44 -18.17 11.47
C ALA A 95 2.93 -17.97 11.51
N THR A 96 2.20 -19.04 11.23
CA THR A 96 0.76 -19.15 11.37
C THR A 96 0.43 -20.04 12.57
N CYS A 97 -0.50 -19.61 13.40
CA CYS A 97 -1.05 -20.40 14.49
C CYS A 97 -1.93 -21.51 13.93
N ARG A 98 -1.51 -22.77 14.09
CA ARG A 98 -2.19 -23.95 13.57
C ARG A 98 -2.43 -24.97 14.68
N GLN A 99 -3.40 -25.85 14.46
CA GLN A 99 -3.61 -27.03 15.32
C GLN A 99 -2.35 -27.91 15.28
N SER A 100 -1.84 -28.30 16.43
CA SER A 100 -0.80 -29.30 16.60
C SER A 100 -1.43 -30.59 17.10
N ASN A 101 -1.01 -31.73 16.55
CA ASN A 101 -1.63 -33.02 16.81
C ASN A 101 -1.65 -33.42 18.29
N ASN A 102 -0.70 -32.95 19.09
CA ASN A 102 -0.53 -33.39 20.49
C ASN A 102 -0.57 -32.26 21.52
N ALA A 103 -0.67 -31.00 21.11
CA ALA A 103 -0.41 -29.89 22.03
C ALA A 103 -1.21 -28.61 21.72
N GLY A 104 -2.42 -28.78 21.17
CA GLY A 104 -3.34 -27.67 20.91
C GLY A 104 -2.81 -26.71 19.84
N LEU A 105 -3.16 -25.43 19.94
CA LEU A 105 -2.75 -24.41 18.98
C LEU A 105 -1.28 -24.01 19.19
N ARG A 106 -0.46 -24.13 18.15
CA ARG A 106 0.96 -23.75 18.18
C ARG A 106 1.37 -22.94 16.95
N TRP A 107 2.36 -22.08 17.13
CA TRP A 107 3.00 -21.36 16.02
C TRP A 107 3.76 -22.33 15.12
N GLN A 108 3.40 -22.36 13.85
CA GLN A 108 4.00 -23.22 12.83
C GLN A 108 4.30 -22.34 11.61
N TRP A 109 5.18 -22.79 10.70
CA TRP A 109 5.36 -22.09 9.43
C TRP A 109 4.03 -22.04 8.64
#